data_AF-A0A2N0KSS0-F1
#
_entry.id   AF-A0A2N0KSS0-F1
#
_cell.length_a   1.000
_cell.length_b   1.000
_cell.length_c   1.000
_cell.angle_alpha   90.00
_cell.angle_beta   90.00
_cell.angle_gamma   90.00
#
_symmetry.space_group_name_H-M   'P 1'
#
loop_
_entity.id
_entity.type
_entity.pdbx_description
1 polymer ?
#
loop_
_entity_poly.entity_id
_entity_poly.type
_entity_poly.pdbx_seq_one_letter_code
_entity_poly.pdbx_strand_id
1 'polypeptide(L)'
;MHFLRDLVGARLLLRGGLPVLLALMLAFPLVGSNMPSASAQGIDKDRLDTTLLQAYFLSVDNFAGPVMMGGVGIPLVPNMIPPEMFMGMMGQMGQMANFDPANMPANPGLLSAVYASADPRLVPDATVDPMDFGTMRWDPEGFDTTIATRDQAMLIMKFAEWAKFFHKGFNGESILFPSPEMEAFLSLAFTADGMMILQFVGANLMTENGYVTSINMDGGTRQVVDDGVDSFDQAVMLWALSDFMYTIKDTEDYPMLGAFAQQMATPEQMEQLMGMWGQTFELVKANPVTEVKDKGLAIVALTWYAAAMGEQAPMADITQEVENLALGLGNVETTAFEKAASIRGLIEAWRLTGNIKYLNTALDLWDELEALWDEDAQTYATEAGATTYTYTPWDTGLIIGALSEIIVASDNPLVGLVREDIGEQATNRFMDFFDGTIMGSGFVHAPVPTPGRTGLLVSNISYDTSSGNWTVNDSRYSTAGSQYAANEMIWMEGTLQGRLTGYPEITAAPPRTPSVGDVSISNWGLAGLAGIGALLLGAGSLLLARRHTILHS
;
A
#
# COMPACT_ATOMS: atom_id res chain seq x y z
N MET A 1 -3.79 -20.20 -14.16
CA MET A 1 -2.35 -20.58 -14.15
C MET A 1 -1.87 -21.49 -15.29
N HIS A 2 -2.56 -22.59 -15.67
CA HIS A 2 -2.09 -23.43 -16.80
C HIS A 2 -2.08 -22.71 -18.16
N PHE A 3 -2.97 -21.74 -18.36
CA PHE A 3 -3.08 -20.97 -19.61
C PHE A 3 -1.92 -19.98 -19.85
N LEU A 4 -1.39 -19.37 -18.78
CA LEU A 4 -0.20 -18.51 -18.85
C LEU A 4 1.07 -19.30 -19.20
N ARG A 5 1.14 -20.55 -18.73
CA ARG A 5 2.27 -21.46 -19.00
C ARG A 5 2.34 -21.90 -20.47
N ASP A 6 1.20 -22.02 -21.14
CA ASP A 6 1.12 -22.44 -22.54
C ASP A 6 1.41 -21.30 -23.53
N LEU A 7 1.16 -20.04 -23.16
CA LEU A 7 1.52 -18.88 -23.99
C LEU A 7 3.04 -18.58 -23.95
N VAL A 8 3.68 -18.76 -22.79
CA VAL A 8 5.14 -18.57 -22.62
C VAL A 8 5.95 -19.73 -23.22
N GLY A 9 5.33 -20.91 -23.40
CA GLY A 9 5.96 -22.10 -23.97
C GLY A 9 6.31 -22.01 -25.47
N ALA A 10 5.81 -21.01 -26.20
CA ALA A 10 6.15 -20.80 -27.60
C ALA A 10 7.52 -20.09 -27.72
N ARG A 11 8.61 -20.88 -27.71
CA ARG A 11 9.96 -20.43 -28.07
C ARG A 11 10.00 -19.85 -29.49
N LEU A 12 9.73 -18.57 -29.64
CA LEU A 12 9.96 -17.80 -30.86
C LEU A 12 11.43 -17.36 -30.88
N LEU A 13 12.22 -18.11 -31.65
CA LEU A 13 13.59 -17.78 -32.07
C LEU A 13 13.58 -16.51 -32.94
N LEU A 14 13.58 -15.32 -32.32
CA LEU A 14 13.90 -14.07 -33.00
C LEU A 14 14.94 -13.32 -32.17
N ARG A 15 16.13 -13.12 -32.75
CA ARG A 15 17.30 -12.42 -32.18
C ARG A 15 17.10 -10.89 -32.06
N GLY A 16 15.95 -10.45 -31.58
CA GLY A 16 15.60 -9.03 -31.38
C GLY A 16 14.40 -8.84 -30.45
N GLY A 17 14.31 -9.64 -29.38
CA GLY A 17 13.06 -9.93 -28.66
C GLY A 17 12.61 -8.96 -27.55
N LEU A 18 13.30 -7.86 -27.26
CA LEU A 18 12.90 -6.95 -26.17
C LEU A 18 11.92 -5.82 -26.59
N PRO A 19 12.06 -5.17 -27.77
CA PRO A 19 11.15 -4.09 -28.19
C PRO A 19 9.71 -4.57 -28.42
N VAL A 20 9.54 -5.83 -28.83
CA VAL A 20 8.22 -6.42 -29.11
C VAL A 20 7.49 -6.82 -27.83
N LEU A 21 8.23 -7.14 -26.75
CA LEU A 21 7.62 -7.56 -25.49
C LEU A 21 7.23 -6.37 -24.60
N LEU A 22 8.03 -5.29 -24.57
CA LEU A 22 7.59 -4.03 -23.93
C LEU A 22 6.39 -3.43 -24.67
N ALA A 23 6.36 -3.54 -26.01
CA ALA A 23 5.19 -3.20 -26.81
C ALA A 23 3.98 -4.13 -26.54
N LEU A 24 4.18 -5.40 -26.15
CA LEU A 24 3.09 -6.30 -25.72
C LEU A 24 2.55 -5.95 -24.33
N MET A 25 3.40 -5.50 -23.40
CA MET A 25 2.96 -4.92 -22.12
C MET A 25 2.14 -3.64 -22.33
N LEU A 26 2.43 -2.92 -23.42
CA LEU A 26 1.70 -1.74 -23.90
C LEU A 26 0.66 -2.08 -24.99
N ALA A 27 0.25 -3.34 -25.16
CA ALA A 27 -0.69 -3.74 -26.21
C ALA A 27 -1.65 -4.86 -25.82
N PHE A 28 -2.00 -4.97 -24.54
CA PHE A 28 -3.18 -5.77 -24.18
C PHE A 28 -4.45 -5.01 -24.58
N PRO A 29 -5.30 -5.57 -25.47
CA PRO A 29 -6.63 -5.02 -25.67
C PRO A 29 -7.47 -5.33 -24.43
N LEU A 30 -8.19 -4.31 -23.95
CA LEU A 30 -9.36 -4.46 -23.09
C LEU A 30 -10.28 -5.53 -23.69
N VAL A 31 -10.37 -6.69 -23.04
CA VAL A 31 -11.41 -7.67 -23.37
C VAL A 31 -12.69 -7.19 -22.69
N GLY A 32 -13.43 -6.36 -23.42
CA GLY A 32 -14.82 -6.05 -23.11
C GLY A 32 -15.69 -7.29 -23.29
N SER A 33 -16.39 -7.63 -22.21
CA SER A 33 -17.70 -8.30 -22.13
C SER A 33 -17.94 -9.54 -23.01
N ASN A 34 -17.99 -10.71 -22.35
CA ASN A 34 -19.08 -11.68 -22.49
C ASN A 34 -19.10 -12.58 -21.25
N MET A 35 -19.96 -12.23 -20.29
CA MET A 35 -20.25 -13.05 -19.11
C MET A 35 -20.89 -14.40 -19.49
N PRO A 36 -20.60 -15.44 -18.70
CA PRO A 36 -21.63 -16.35 -18.24
C PRO A 36 -21.91 -16.18 -16.75
N SER A 37 -23.17 -16.39 -16.43
CA SER A 37 -23.86 -16.29 -15.14
C SER A 37 -23.32 -17.18 -14.02
N ALA A 38 -23.34 -16.61 -12.81
CA ALA A 38 -23.63 -17.19 -11.50
C ALA A 38 -23.29 -18.67 -11.28
N SER A 39 -22.31 -18.92 -10.40
CA SER A 39 -22.28 -20.10 -9.54
C SER A 39 -22.37 -19.69 -8.08
N ALA A 40 -23.36 -20.23 -7.39
CA ALA A 40 -23.39 -20.24 -5.93
C ALA A 40 -22.28 -21.16 -5.39
N GLN A 41 -21.63 -20.68 -4.33
CA GLN A 41 -20.55 -21.28 -3.51
C GLN A 41 -19.17 -21.44 -4.18
N GLY A 42 -18.24 -20.60 -3.75
CA GLY A 42 -16.84 -20.56 -4.18
C GLY A 42 -16.48 -19.22 -4.81
N ILE A 43 -15.31 -18.68 -4.42
CA ILE A 43 -14.65 -17.56 -5.08
C ILE A 43 -14.46 -17.91 -6.58
N ASP A 44 -14.97 -17.07 -7.47
CA ASP A 44 -14.68 -17.18 -8.90
C ASP A 44 -13.21 -16.82 -9.14
N LYS A 45 -12.38 -17.86 -9.27
CA LYS A 45 -10.92 -17.71 -9.38
C LYS A 45 -10.50 -16.98 -10.66
N ASP A 46 -11.20 -17.18 -11.77
CA ASP A 46 -10.83 -16.53 -13.03
C ASP A 46 -11.18 -15.03 -12.97
N ARG A 47 -12.32 -14.69 -12.35
CA ARG A 47 -12.66 -13.30 -12.02
C ARG A 47 -11.62 -12.70 -11.07
N LEU A 48 -11.30 -13.39 -9.99
CA LEU A 48 -10.32 -12.91 -9.01
C LEU A 48 -8.95 -12.65 -9.63
N ASP A 49 -8.40 -13.61 -10.39
CA ASP A 49 -7.11 -13.46 -11.07
C ASP A 49 -7.14 -12.24 -12.02
N THR A 50 -8.27 -11.99 -12.68
CA THR A 50 -8.45 -10.83 -13.57
C THR A 50 -8.52 -9.52 -12.80
N THR A 51 -9.32 -9.45 -11.73
CA THR A 51 -9.44 -8.28 -10.85
C THR A 51 -8.08 -7.91 -10.25
N LEU A 52 -7.34 -8.89 -9.73
CA LEU A 52 -6.01 -8.65 -9.14
C LEU A 52 -4.99 -8.16 -10.17
N LEU A 53 -5.03 -8.68 -11.39
CA LEU A 53 -4.17 -8.20 -12.47
C LEU A 53 -4.50 -6.75 -12.85
N GLN A 54 -5.78 -6.39 -12.91
CA GLN A 54 -6.20 -5.01 -13.18
C GLN A 54 -5.81 -4.06 -12.04
N ALA A 55 -5.99 -4.50 -10.79
CA ALA A 55 -5.57 -3.74 -9.60
C ALA A 55 -4.05 -3.50 -9.60
N TYR A 56 -3.26 -4.50 -9.98
CA TYR A 56 -1.82 -4.38 -10.19
C TYR A 56 -1.49 -3.29 -11.21
N PHE A 57 -2.05 -3.34 -12.43
CA PHE A 57 -1.76 -2.34 -13.46
C PHE A 57 -2.26 -0.95 -13.10
N LEU A 58 -3.40 -0.84 -12.41
CA LEU A 58 -3.88 0.43 -11.89
C LEU A 58 -2.90 1.02 -10.85
N SER A 59 -2.29 0.16 -10.04
CA SER A 59 -1.25 0.54 -9.09
C SER A 59 0.04 1.02 -9.79
N VAL A 60 0.44 0.36 -10.89
CA VAL A 60 1.54 0.80 -11.76
C VAL A 60 1.23 2.18 -12.35
N ASP A 61 0.06 2.34 -12.96
CA ASP A 61 -0.32 3.55 -13.68
C ASP A 61 -0.40 4.77 -12.75
N ASN A 62 -1.00 4.61 -11.56
CA ASN A 62 -1.11 5.68 -10.57
C ASN A 62 0.23 6.08 -9.93
N PHE A 63 1.29 5.31 -10.15
CA PHE A 63 2.65 5.66 -9.74
C PHE A 63 3.50 6.12 -10.91
N ALA A 64 3.70 5.27 -11.91
CA ALA A 64 4.57 5.55 -13.05
C ALA A 64 4.00 6.71 -13.91
N GLY A 65 2.67 6.84 -14.00
CA GLY A 65 1.97 7.92 -14.68
C GLY A 65 2.40 9.31 -14.19
N PRO A 66 2.10 9.69 -12.94
CA PRO A 66 2.46 11.01 -12.41
C PRO A 66 3.95 11.17 -12.11
N VAL A 67 4.62 10.14 -11.57
CA VAL A 67 6.01 10.26 -11.10
C VAL A 67 6.98 10.15 -12.28
N MET A 68 7.09 8.96 -12.86
CA MET A 68 8.14 8.63 -13.84
C MET A 68 7.89 9.24 -15.22
N MET A 69 6.63 9.36 -15.62
CA MET A 69 6.25 9.79 -16.97
C MET A 69 5.76 11.23 -17.00
N GLY A 70 4.87 11.59 -16.10
CA GLY A 70 4.26 12.91 -16.01
C GLY A 70 5.21 13.97 -15.46
N GLY A 71 6.10 13.59 -14.54
CA GLY A 71 7.02 14.51 -13.89
C GLY A 71 6.32 15.48 -12.93
N VAL A 72 5.31 14.98 -12.19
CA VAL A 72 4.50 15.76 -11.24
C VAL A 72 5.26 16.01 -9.94
N GLY A 73 6.27 16.87 -10.01
CA GLY A 73 7.09 17.19 -8.85
C GLY A 73 8.36 17.96 -9.18
N ILE A 74 9.29 17.98 -8.23
CA ILE A 74 10.62 18.53 -8.40
C ILE A 74 11.53 17.44 -8.97
N PRO A 75 12.14 17.63 -10.15
CA PRO A 75 13.07 16.65 -10.71
C PRO A 75 14.27 16.41 -9.80
N LEU A 76 14.68 15.16 -9.63
CA LEU A 76 15.87 14.76 -8.90
C LEU A 76 17.14 15.30 -9.56
N VAL A 77 17.22 15.18 -10.89
CA VAL A 77 18.34 15.67 -11.71
C VAL A 77 17.91 16.92 -12.47
N PRO A 78 18.65 18.04 -12.43
CA PRO A 78 19.94 18.24 -11.74
C PRO A 78 19.82 18.79 -10.30
N ASN A 79 18.61 18.84 -9.72
CA ASN A 79 18.36 19.64 -8.51
C ASN A 79 19.01 19.08 -7.23
N MET A 80 18.98 17.75 -7.04
CA MET A 80 19.61 17.09 -5.88
C MET A 80 20.96 16.47 -6.21
N ILE A 81 21.08 15.85 -7.39
CA ILE A 81 22.32 15.20 -7.81
C ILE A 81 22.75 15.62 -9.22
N PRO A 82 24.06 15.76 -9.48
CA PRO A 82 24.58 15.99 -10.82
C PRO A 82 24.29 14.80 -11.76
N PRO A 83 24.14 15.03 -13.08
CA PRO A 83 23.94 13.97 -14.06
C PRO A 83 25.03 12.88 -14.03
N GLU A 84 26.28 13.23 -13.71
CA GLU A 84 27.39 12.28 -13.65
C GLU A 84 27.23 11.30 -12.47
N MET A 85 26.76 11.80 -11.33
CA MET A 85 26.47 10.97 -10.16
C MET A 85 25.30 10.03 -10.44
N PHE A 86 24.26 10.53 -11.09
CA PHE A 86 23.12 9.71 -11.52
C PHE A 86 23.56 8.57 -12.46
N MET A 87 24.37 8.87 -13.49
CA MET A 87 24.88 7.85 -14.41
C MET A 87 25.78 6.83 -13.71
N GLY A 88 26.59 7.26 -12.75
CA GLY A 88 27.39 6.37 -11.90
C GLY A 88 26.51 5.41 -11.10
N MET A 89 25.44 5.92 -10.46
CA MET A 89 24.48 5.13 -9.69
C MET A 89 23.75 4.11 -10.58
N MET A 90 23.25 4.51 -11.74
CA MET A 90 22.63 3.60 -12.71
C MET A 90 23.59 2.49 -13.16
N GLY A 91 24.86 2.83 -13.39
CA GLY A 91 25.90 1.85 -13.71
C GLY A 91 26.17 0.85 -12.59
N GLN A 92 26.21 1.31 -11.34
CA GLN A 92 26.39 0.45 -10.16
C GLN A 92 25.20 -0.49 -9.97
N MET A 93 23.96 0.02 -10.07
CA MET A 93 22.74 -0.80 -10.01
C MET A 93 22.72 -1.86 -11.12
N GLY A 94 23.09 -1.47 -12.35
CA GLY A 94 23.22 -2.42 -13.47
C GLY A 94 24.24 -3.52 -13.19
N GLN A 95 25.39 -3.19 -12.59
CA GLN A 95 26.38 -4.20 -12.19
C GLN A 95 25.86 -5.12 -11.09
N MET A 96 25.19 -4.59 -10.07
CA MET A 96 24.64 -5.39 -8.96
C MET A 96 23.52 -6.32 -9.43
N ALA A 97 22.65 -5.84 -10.33
CA ALA A 97 21.53 -6.59 -10.88
C ALA A 97 21.90 -7.47 -12.09
N ASN A 98 23.13 -7.38 -12.61
CA ASN A 98 23.54 -7.97 -13.88
C ASN A 98 22.63 -7.56 -15.06
N PHE A 99 22.25 -6.28 -15.10
CA PHE A 99 21.35 -5.70 -16.07
C PHE A 99 22.02 -4.52 -16.79
N ASP A 100 21.79 -4.37 -18.09
CA ASP A 100 22.25 -3.21 -18.86
C ASP A 100 21.19 -2.09 -18.79
N PRO A 101 21.47 -0.96 -18.08
CA PRO A 101 20.50 0.12 -17.92
C PRO A 101 20.07 0.77 -19.24
N ALA A 102 20.82 0.58 -20.34
CA ALA A 102 20.43 1.06 -21.67
C ALA A 102 19.14 0.39 -22.20
N ASN A 103 18.70 -0.71 -21.57
CA ASN A 103 17.43 -1.36 -21.90
C ASN A 103 16.22 -0.74 -21.19
N MET A 104 16.41 0.23 -20.31
CA MET A 104 15.32 0.98 -19.69
C MET A 104 14.76 2.05 -20.63
N PRO A 105 13.48 2.44 -20.49
CA PRO A 105 12.94 3.63 -21.14
C PRO A 105 13.81 4.87 -20.88
N ALA A 106 13.98 5.69 -21.91
CA ALA A 106 14.76 6.91 -21.84
C ALA A 106 14.04 8.00 -21.04
N ASN A 107 14.83 8.93 -20.48
CA ASN A 107 14.37 10.14 -19.82
C ASN A 107 13.32 9.92 -18.71
N PRO A 108 13.54 9.00 -17.74
CA PRO A 108 12.62 8.88 -16.62
C PRO A 108 12.57 10.18 -15.82
N GLY A 109 11.36 10.59 -15.43
CA GLY A 109 11.10 11.70 -14.53
C GLY A 109 11.35 11.26 -13.09
N LEU A 110 12.63 11.17 -12.71
CA LEU A 110 12.96 10.90 -11.31
C LEU A 110 12.71 12.16 -10.50
N LEU A 111 12.00 12.03 -9.38
CA LEU A 111 11.55 13.16 -8.57
C LEU A 111 12.22 13.14 -7.20
N SER A 112 12.67 14.31 -6.74
CA SER A 112 13.09 14.52 -5.35
C SER A 112 11.93 14.77 -4.41
N ALA A 113 10.82 15.28 -4.96
CA ALA A 113 9.58 15.52 -4.24
C ALA A 113 8.41 15.49 -5.21
N VAL A 114 7.24 15.06 -4.76
CA VAL A 114 5.99 15.13 -5.55
C VAL A 114 5.11 16.29 -5.13
N TYR A 115 4.36 16.79 -6.11
CA TYR A 115 3.32 17.78 -5.92
C TYR A 115 2.01 17.14 -5.46
N ALA A 116 1.17 17.90 -4.75
CA ALA A 116 -0.04 17.39 -4.10
C ALA A 116 -1.11 16.94 -5.10
N SER A 117 -1.25 17.66 -6.22
CA SER A 117 -2.17 17.30 -7.28
C SER A 117 -1.71 17.79 -8.65
N ALA A 118 -2.26 17.19 -9.71
CA ALA A 118 -2.04 17.67 -11.07
C ALA A 118 -3.24 17.38 -11.97
N ASP A 119 -3.41 18.21 -12.98
CA ASP A 119 -4.24 17.90 -14.14
C ASP A 119 -3.48 16.94 -15.06
N PRO A 120 -3.98 15.72 -15.34
CA PRO A 120 -3.25 14.71 -16.07
C PRO A 120 -3.25 14.93 -17.60
N ARG A 121 -3.16 16.19 -18.03
CA ARG A 121 -3.01 16.58 -19.44
C ARG A 121 -1.54 16.55 -19.84
N LEU A 122 -1.25 15.95 -21.00
CA LEU A 122 0.08 16.04 -21.61
C LEU A 122 0.38 17.48 -22.05
N VAL A 123 1.68 17.79 -22.14
CA VAL A 123 2.14 19.01 -22.82
C VAL A 123 1.58 19.05 -24.25
N PRO A 124 1.07 20.20 -24.73
CA PRO A 124 0.57 20.34 -26.10
C PRO A 124 1.60 19.86 -27.15
N ASP A 125 1.10 19.23 -28.22
CA ASP A 125 1.90 18.68 -29.33
C ASP A 125 2.86 17.53 -28.97
N ALA A 126 2.72 16.91 -27.80
CA ALA A 126 3.48 15.72 -27.43
C ALA A 126 3.27 14.57 -28.43
N THR A 127 4.37 14.11 -29.04
CA THR A 127 4.38 12.85 -29.82
C THR A 127 4.77 11.72 -28.89
N VAL A 128 3.79 10.94 -28.45
CA VAL A 128 3.98 9.89 -27.44
C VAL A 128 4.85 8.75 -27.99
N ASP A 129 6.01 8.54 -27.36
CA ASP A 129 6.86 7.36 -27.51
C ASP A 129 6.95 6.64 -26.16
N PRO A 130 6.39 5.43 -26.04
CA PRO A 130 6.46 4.65 -24.80
C PRO A 130 7.87 4.27 -24.34
N MET A 131 8.88 4.36 -25.21
CA MET A 131 10.27 4.14 -24.86
C MET A 131 11.02 5.42 -24.48
N ASP A 132 10.38 6.59 -24.59
CA ASP A 132 10.92 7.87 -24.15
C ASP A 132 9.90 8.58 -23.25
N PHE A 133 10.08 8.45 -21.93
CA PHE A 133 9.19 9.05 -20.95
C PHE A 133 9.21 10.58 -20.99
N GLY A 134 10.24 11.20 -21.59
CA GLY A 134 10.26 12.64 -21.83
C GLY A 134 9.15 13.12 -22.75
N THR A 135 8.58 12.24 -23.58
CA THR A 135 7.44 12.53 -24.46
C THR A 135 6.08 12.41 -23.76
N MET A 136 6.04 11.94 -22.52
CA MET A 136 4.82 11.69 -21.74
C MET A 136 4.63 12.69 -20.58
N ARG A 137 5.36 13.80 -20.61
CA ARG A 137 5.29 14.83 -19.56
C ARG A 137 3.92 15.48 -19.52
N TRP A 138 3.46 15.73 -18.30
CA TRP A 138 2.23 16.47 -18.06
C TRP A 138 2.51 17.96 -18.14
N ASP A 139 1.48 18.71 -18.48
CA ASP A 139 1.52 20.16 -18.56
C ASP A 139 1.68 20.77 -17.15
N PRO A 140 2.81 21.45 -16.86
CA PRO A 140 3.05 22.04 -15.54
C PRO A 140 2.04 23.12 -15.15
N GLU A 141 1.32 23.72 -16.11
CA GLU A 141 0.24 24.68 -15.79
C GLU A 141 -0.86 24.06 -14.94
N GLY A 142 -1.02 22.73 -14.97
CA GLY A 142 -2.01 22.00 -14.20
C GLY A 142 -1.57 21.61 -12.77
N PHE A 143 -0.31 21.86 -12.40
CA PHE A 143 0.26 21.34 -11.14
C PHE A 143 -0.14 22.21 -9.94
N ASP A 144 -0.49 21.55 -8.84
CA ASP A 144 -0.52 22.16 -7.52
C ASP A 144 0.83 21.95 -6.85
N THR A 145 1.66 22.99 -6.87
CA THR A 145 3.06 22.98 -6.42
C THR A 145 3.25 22.81 -4.91
N THR A 146 2.16 22.60 -4.17
CA THR A 146 2.22 22.18 -2.77
C THR A 146 2.92 20.83 -2.66
N ILE A 147 3.89 20.74 -1.74
CA ILE A 147 4.61 19.53 -1.37
C ILE A 147 4.14 19.19 0.03
N ALA A 148 3.14 18.32 0.15
CA ALA A 148 2.61 17.95 1.46
C ALA A 148 3.37 16.76 2.07
N THR A 149 3.43 16.74 3.40
CA THR A 149 4.03 15.64 4.18
C THR A 149 3.43 14.29 3.78
N ARG A 150 2.09 14.23 3.67
CA ARG A 150 1.36 13.00 3.32
C ARG A 150 1.68 12.49 1.92
N ASP A 151 1.85 13.37 0.94
CA ASP A 151 2.20 13.00 -0.43
C ASP A 151 3.58 12.35 -0.48
N GLN A 152 4.56 12.95 0.23
CA GLN A 152 5.91 12.38 0.30
C GLN A 152 5.92 11.05 1.04
N ALA A 153 5.18 10.94 2.15
CA ALA A 153 5.08 9.71 2.92
C ALA A 153 4.50 8.57 2.09
N MET A 154 3.38 8.80 1.38
CA MET A 154 2.79 7.77 0.52
C MET A 154 3.69 7.38 -0.65
N LEU A 155 4.49 8.33 -1.16
CA LEU A 155 5.47 8.04 -2.18
C LEU A 155 6.67 7.24 -1.66
N ILE A 156 7.21 7.56 -0.48
CA ILE A 156 8.27 6.78 0.18
C ILE A 156 7.80 5.34 0.37
N MET A 157 6.57 5.16 0.86
CA MET A 157 5.94 3.85 1.01
C MET A 157 5.80 3.15 -0.34
N LYS A 158 5.35 3.87 -1.39
CA LYS A 158 5.28 3.33 -2.75
C LYS A 158 6.63 2.75 -3.21
N PHE A 159 7.71 3.48 -2.98
CA PHE A 159 9.06 3.05 -3.31
C PHE A 159 9.50 1.83 -2.51
N ALA A 160 9.22 1.78 -1.20
CA ALA A 160 9.47 0.60 -0.38
C ALA A 160 8.72 -0.63 -0.92
N GLU A 161 7.42 -0.49 -1.20
CA GLU A 161 6.58 -1.58 -1.67
C GLU A 161 7.00 -2.13 -3.03
N TRP A 162 7.30 -1.26 -4.00
CA TRP A 162 7.81 -1.70 -5.29
C TRP A 162 9.21 -2.31 -5.19
N ALA A 163 10.07 -1.77 -4.32
CA ALA A 163 11.37 -2.38 -4.06
C ALA A 163 11.22 -3.82 -3.53
N LYS A 164 10.37 -4.03 -2.52
CA LYS A 164 10.06 -5.36 -1.96
C LYS A 164 9.42 -6.29 -3.01
N PHE A 165 8.45 -5.78 -3.78
CA PHE A 165 7.76 -6.54 -4.82
C PHE A 165 8.75 -7.11 -5.84
N PHE A 166 9.60 -6.25 -6.39
CA PHE A 166 10.60 -6.64 -7.38
C PHE A 166 11.77 -7.44 -6.79
N HIS A 167 12.04 -7.29 -5.50
CA HIS A 167 13.01 -8.14 -4.81
C HIS A 167 12.54 -9.60 -4.72
N LYS A 168 11.26 -9.82 -4.35
CA LYS A 168 10.70 -11.17 -4.20
C LYS A 168 10.56 -11.93 -5.53
N GLY A 169 10.56 -11.22 -6.67
CA GLY A 169 10.68 -11.79 -8.03
C GLY A 169 12.04 -12.45 -8.33
N PHE A 170 13.01 -12.35 -7.41
CA PHE A 170 14.36 -12.91 -7.56
C PHE A 170 14.47 -14.42 -7.24
N ASN A 171 13.41 -15.09 -6.78
CA ASN A 171 13.40 -16.55 -6.53
C ASN A 171 13.28 -17.42 -7.80
N GLY A 172 13.69 -16.88 -8.96
CA GLY A 172 13.98 -17.66 -10.17
C GLY A 172 12.87 -17.72 -11.23
N GLU A 173 11.70 -17.12 -10.98
CA GLU A 173 10.64 -16.97 -11.98
C GLU A 173 10.24 -15.49 -12.07
N SER A 174 10.65 -14.84 -13.16
CA SER A 174 10.15 -13.50 -13.52
C SER A 174 8.67 -13.62 -13.84
N ILE A 175 7.82 -12.97 -13.04
CA ILE A 175 6.36 -13.14 -13.13
C ILE A 175 5.78 -12.17 -14.15
N LEU A 176 6.37 -10.96 -14.25
CA LEU A 176 5.80 -9.86 -15.02
C LEU A 176 6.79 -9.25 -16.01
N PHE A 177 8.10 -9.38 -15.77
CA PHE A 177 9.12 -8.74 -16.58
C PHE A 177 9.86 -9.72 -17.51
N PRO A 178 10.61 -9.21 -18.51
CA PRO A 178 11.30 -10.07 -19.46
C PRO A 178 12.43 -10.89 -18.83
N SER A 179 12.98 -10.44 -17.70
CA SER A 179 14.03 -11.17 -16.98
C SER A 179 14.11 -10.81 -15.48
N PRO A 180 14.55 -11.73 -14.61
CA PRO A 180 14.78 -11.47 -13.19
C PRO A 180 15.81 -10.35 -12.94
N GLU A 181 16.78 -10.15 -13.84
CA GLU A 181 17.77 -9.08 -13.74
C GLU A 181 17.13 -7.69 -13.87
N MET A 182 16.07 -7.56 -14.68
CA MET A 182 15.32 -6.30 -14.78
C MET A 182 14.56 -6.01 -13.48
N GLU A 183 13.94 -7.03 -12.87
CA GLU A 183 13.25 -6.87 -11.58
C GLU A 183 14.25 -6.51 -10.48
N ALA A 184 15.41 -7.19 -10.42
CA ALA A 184 16.48 -6.82 -9.49
C ALA A 184 16.94 -5.37 -9.68
N PHE A 185 17.11 -4.94 -10.93
CA PHE A 185 17.47 -3.55 -11.24
C PHE A 185 16.40 -2.55 -10.78
N LEU A 186 15.12 -2.82 -11.06
CA LEU A 186 14.00 -2.00 -10.62
C LEU A 186 13.92 -1.91 -9.10
N SER A 187 14.15 -3.03 -8.41
CA SER A 187 14.17 -3.10 -6.95
C SER A 187 15.23 -2.17 -6.33
N LEU A 188 16.44 -2.16 -6.91
CA LEU A 188 17.52 -1.23 -6.53
C LEU A 188 17.16 0.23 -6.87
N ALA A 189 16.59 0.48 -8.05
CA ALA A 189 16.21 1.82 -8.49
C ALA A 189 15.16 2.44 -7.55
N PHE A 190 14.13 1.69 -7.16
CA PHE A 190 13.12 2.17 -6.22
C PHE A 190 13.68 2.35 -4.80
N THR A 191 14.64 1.52 -4.39
CA THR A 191 15.38 1.75 -3.14
C THR A 191 16.15 3.07 -3.19
N ALA A 192 16.82 3.38 -4.30
CA ALA A 192 17.54 4.63 -4.49
C ALA A 192 16.60 5.85 -4.45
N ASP A 193 15.50 5.81 -5.19
CA ASP A 193 14.53 6.90 -5.25
C ASP A 193 13.89 7.19 -3.88
N GLY A 194 13.52 6.14 -3.13
CA GLY A 194 13.02 6.29 -1.77
C GLY A 194 14.04 6.96 -0.83
N MET A 195 15.33 6.59 -0.93
CA MET A 195 16.40 7.26 -0.17
C MET A 195 16.54 8.74 -0.56
N MET A 196 16.41 9.08 -1.85
CA MET A 196 16.53 10.47 -2.30
C MET A 196 15.37 11.33 -1.78
N ILE A 197 14.13 10.82 -1.78
CA ILE A 197 13.00 11.56 -1.21
C ILE A 197 13.15 11.73 0.30
N LEU A 198 13.67 10.73 1.01
CA LEU A 198 13.96 10.87 2.43
C LEU A 198 14.99 11.96 2.72
N GLN A 199 16.03 12.08 1.88
CA GLN A 199 16.97 13.19 1.97
C GLN A 199 16.30 14.53 1.69
N PHE A 200 15.39 14.60 0.72
CA PHE A 200 14.61 15.81 0.46
C PHE A 200 13.75 16.19 1.67
N VAL A 201 13.02 15.24 2.26
CA VAL A 201 12.20 15.44 3.46
C VAL A 201 13.06 16.00 4.60
N GLY A 202 14.19 15.35 4.89
CA GLY A 202 15.12 15.79 5.94
C GLY A 202 15.66 17.20 5.72
N ALA A 203 15.99 17.55 4.47
CA ALA A 203 16.59 18.85 4.15
C ALA A 203 15.57 20.00 4.02
N ASN A 204 14.33 19.71 3.60
CA ASN A 204 13.38 20.75 3.18
C ASN A 204 12.09 20.75 3.99
N LEU A 205 11.65 19.62 4.55
CA LEU A 205 10.36 19.51 5.24
C LEU A 205 10.50 19.43 6.76
N MET A 206 11.66 19.05 7.28
CA MET A 206 11.91 19.10 8.72
C MET A 206 11.95 20.54 9.23
N THR A 207 11.18 20.83 10.28
CA THR A 207 11.20 22.11 10.99
C THR A 207 12.30 22.15 12.04
N GLU A 208 12.60 23.33 12.60
CA GLU A 208 13.53 23.47 13.73
C GLU A 208 13.08 22.71 14.99
N ASN A 209 11.77 22.53 15.15
CA ASN A 209 11.16 21.73 16.21
C ASN A 209 11.10 20.23 15.87
N GLY A 210 11.50 19.86 14.66
CA GLY A 210 11.75 18.50 14.20
C GLY A 210 10.54 17.66 13.79
N TYR A 211 9.38 18.28 13.57
CA TYR A 211 8.29 17.65 12.83
C TYR A 211 8.39 17.95 11.33
N VAL A 212 7.73 17.11 10.52
CA VAL A 212 7.68 17.26 9.06
C VAL A 212 6.49 18.14 8.67
N THR A 213 6.75 19.25 7.97
CA THR A 213 5.73 20.20 7.49
C THR A 213 5.53 20.12 5.98
N SER A 214 4.41 20.67 5.51
CA SER A 214 4.09 20.89 4.12
C SER A 214 4.60 22.25 3.64
N ILE A 215 5.16 22.30 2.44
CA ILE A 215 5.70 23.54 1.84
C ILE A 215 5.09 23.80 0.46
N ASN A 216 5.21 25.04 0.00
CA ASN A 216 5.01 25.42 -1.38
C ASN A 216 6.35 25.99 -1.90
N MET A 217 6.68 25.68 -3.16
CA MET A 217 7.93 26.08 -3.83
C MET A 217 7.72 27.12 -4.95
N ASP A 218 6.63 27.88 -4.90
CA ASP A 218 6.27 28.89 -5.90
C ASP A 218 7.39 29.93 -6.10
N GLY A 219 7.75 30.13 -7.36
CA GLY A 219 8.84 31.02 -7.75
C GLY A 219 10.23 30.60 -7.24
N GLY A 220 10.40 29.32 -6.86
CA GLY A 220 11.66 28.77 -6.35
C GLY A 220 11.97 29.16 -4.90
N THR A 221 11.00 29.72 -4.17
CA THR A 221 11.16 30.08 -2.76
C THR A 221 10.36 29.14 -1.89
N ARG A 222 11.01 28.53 -0.90
CA ARG A 222 10.36 27.69 0.11
C ARG A 222 9.42 28.54 0.98
N GLN A 223 8.15 28.21 0.98
CA GLN A 223 7.13 28.79 1.84
C GLN A 223 6.46 27.68 2.65
N VAL A 224 6.42 27.81 3.98
CA VAL A 224 5.69 26.85 4.83
C VAL A 224 4.20 27.09 4.63
N VAL A 225 3.46 26.02 4.31
CA VAL A 225 2.00 26.09 4.07
C VAL A 225 1.25 26.15 5.39
N ASP A 226 1.69 25.34 6.36
CA ASP A 226 1.16 25.30 7.73
C ASP A 226 2.31 25.11 8.72
N ASP A 227 2.42 26.00 9.70
CA ASP A 227 3.43 25.90 10.76
C ASP A 227 2.96 25.05 11.95
N GLY A 228 1.73 24.55 11.94
CA GLY A 228 1.20 23.59 12.90
C GLY A 228 1.76 22.18 12.73
N VAL A 229 1.69 21.39 13.81
CA VAL A 229 1.90 19.94 13.75
C VAL A 229 0.59 19.30 13.35
N ASP A 230 0.51 18.75 12.14
CA ASP A 230 -0.58 17.83 11.78
C ASP A 230 -0.22 16.41 12.27
N SER A 231 -0.90 15.98 13.33
CA SER A 231 -0.72 14.69 13.97
C SER A 231 -0.90 13.51 13.02
N PHE A 232 -1.86 13.61 12.09
CA PHE A 232 -2.12 12.53 11.16
C PHE A 232 -1.02 12.45 10.10
N ASP A 233 -0.54 13.58 9.59
CA ASP A 233 0.61 13.61 8.69
C ASP A 233 1.87 13.03 9.35
N GLN A 234 2.10 13.31 10.65
CA GLN A 234 3.21 12.67 11.37
C GLN A 234 3.02 11.16 11.49
N ALA A 235 1.80 10.68 11.73
CA ALA A 235 1.51 9.25 11.80
C ALA A 235 1.72 8.54 10.45
N VAL A 236 1.28 9.16 9.34
CA VAL A 236 1.50 8.62 7.99
C VAL A 236 2.98 8.65 7.63
N MET A 237 3.71 9.70 8.00
CA MET A 237 5.17 9.75 7.82
C MET A 237 5.88 8.68 8.67
N LEU A 238 5.46 8.45 9.92
CA LEU A 238 5.98 7.37 10.74
C LEU A 238 5.78 6.00 10.07
N TRP A 239 4.60 5.78 9.48
CA TRP A 239 4.32 4.56 8.73
C TRP A 239 5.30 4.41 7.56
N ALA A 240 5.41 5.42 6.70
CA ALA A 240 6.30 5.40 5.54
C ALA A 240 7.77 5.18 5.92
N LEU A 241 8.25 5.88 6.96
CA LEU A 241 9.61 5.69 7.48
C LEU A 241 9.80 4.28 8.02
N SER A 242 8.84 3.76 8.78
CA SER A 242 8.95 2.43 9.37
C SER A 242 8.97 1.33 8.31
N ASP A 243 8.12 1.43 7.29
CA ASP A 243 8.11 0.48 6.18
C ASP A 243 9.39 0.56 5.34
N PHE A 244 9.87 1.77 5.03
CA PHE A 244 11.13 1.94 4.31
C PHE A 244 12.31 1.42 5.12
N MET A 245 12.38 1.74 6.42
CA MET A 245 13.40 1.23 7.34
C MET A 245 13.34 -0.29 7.46
N TYR A 246 12.14 -0.89 7.44
CA TYR A 246 11.96 -2.33 7.41
C TYR A 246 12.49 -2.96 6.10
N THR A 247 12.39 -2.23 4.99
CA THR A 247 12.84 -2.67 3.66
C THR A 247 14.36 -2.60 3.50
N ILE A 248 14.99 -1.56 4.06
CA ILE A 248 16.45 -1.33 3.92
C ILE A 248 17.27 -1.84 5.11
N LYS A 249 16.65 -2.43 6.14
CA LYS A 249 17.41 -3.17 7.13
C LYS A 249 18.00 -4.42 6.49
N ASP A 250 19.23 -4.76 6.90
CA ASP A 250 19.88 -6.00 6.49
C ASP A 250 19.17 -7.19 7.14
N THR A 251 18.12 -7.70 6.50
CA THR A 251 17.34 -8.87 6.91
C THR A 251 17.52 -10.04 5.96
N GLU A 252 17.09 -11.21 6.41
CA GLU A 252 16.96 -12.39 5.55
C GLU A 252 15.99 -12.15 4.38
N ASP A 253 14.99 -11.28 4.54
CA ASP A 253 13.96 -11.02 3.54
C ASP A 253 14.43 -10.13 2.37
N TYR A 254 15.29 -9.13 2.65
CA TYR A 254 15.70 -8.12 1.66
C TYR A 254 17.21 -7.77 1.72
N PRO A 255 18.13 -8.75 1.77
CA PRO A 255 19.55 -8.50 2.05
C PRO A 255 20.23 -7.63 0.98
N MET A 256 19.81 -7.76 -0.29
CA MET A 256 20.35 -6.93 -1.37
C MET A 256 19.99 -5.45 -1.20
N LEU A 257 18.79 -5.15 -0.73
CA LEU A 257 18.30 -3.77 -0.58
C LEU A 257 19.01 -3.08 0.58
N GLY A 258 19.16 -3.79 1.71
CA GLY A 258 19.94 -3.27 2.83
C GLY A 258 21.42 -3.05 2.49
N ALA A 259 22.05 -4.00 1.79
CA ALA A 259 23.42 -3.85 1.35
C ALA A 259 23.60 -2.68 0.37
N PHE A 260 22.63 -2.44 -0.51
CA PHE A 260 22.66 -1.32 -1.44
C PHE A 260 22.45 0.02 -0.74
N ALA A 261 21.47 0.12 0.17
CA ALA A 261 21.21 1.34 0.94
C ALA A 261 22.43 1.78 1.76
N GLN A 262 23.15 0.83 2.37
CA GLN A 262 24.40 1.09 3.09
C GLN A 262 25.55 1.58 2.19
N GLN A 263 25.53 1.27 0.89
CA GLN A 263 26.51 1.79 -0.07
C GLN A 263 26.15 3.20 -0.54
N MET A 264 24.85 3.53 -0.57
CA MET A 264 24.35 4.82 -1.03
C MET A 264 24.46 5.95 -0.01
N ALA A 265 24.34 5.63 1.27
CA ALA A 265 24.39 6.61 2.35
C ALA A 265 25.69 6.50 3.16
N THR A 266 26.25 7.65 3.54
CA THR A 266 27.30 7.69 4.55
C THR A 266 26.75 7.27 5.91
N PRO A 267 27.61 6.84 6.86
CA PRO A 267 27.17 6.56 8.23
C PRO A 267 26.42 7.73 8.88
N GLU A 268 26.84 8.97 8.59
CA GLU A 268 26.19 10.18 9.08
C GLU A 268 24.78 10.37 8.49
N GLN A 269 24.60 10.12 7.19
CA GLN A 269 23.28 10.18 6.54
C GLN A 269 22.33 9.11 7.10
N MET A 270 22.83 7.90 7.35
CA MET A 270 22.04 6.84 7.99
C MET A 270 21.68 7.20 9.43
N GLU A 271 22.60 7.79 10.20
CA GLU A 271 22.33 8.27 11.56
C GLU A 271 21.26 9.37 11.57
N GLN A 272 21.31 10.31 10.61
CA GLN A 272 20.28 11.34 10.46
C GLN A 272 18.91 10.73 10.12
N LEU A 273 18.84 9.75 9.22
CA LEU A 273 17.60 9.05 8.88
C LEU A 273 17.01 8.32 10.10
N MET A 274 17.85 7.60 10.85
CA MET A 274 17.44 6.92 12.09
C MET A 274 16.96 7.92 13.15
N GLY A 275 17.63 9.06 13.27
CA GLY A 275 17.24 10.16 14.15
C GLY A 275 15.87 10.74 13.79
N MET A 276 15.64 11.03 12.50
CA MET A 276 14.34 11.50 12.00
C MET A 276 13.23 10.48 12.28
N TRP A 277 13.50 9.20 12.06
CA TRP A 277 12.55 8.12 12.31
C TRP A 277 12.16 8.02 13.79
N GLY A 278 13.14 7.97 14.69
CA GLY A 278 12.88 7.95 16.14
C GLY A 278 12.18 9.22 16.65
N GLN A 279 12.54 10.38 16.11
CA GLN A 279 11.89 11.66 16.45
C GLN A 279 10.42 11.68 16.01
N THR A 280 10.12 11.16 14.81
CA THR A 280 8.74 11.08 14.31
C THR A 280 7.87 10.21 15.22
N PHE A 281 8.41 9.10 15.75
CA PHE A 281 7.71 8.27 16.74
C PHE A 281 7.36 9.04 18.02
N GLU A 282 8.32 9.79 18.59
CA GLU A 282 8.06 10.62 19.77
C GLU A 282 7.06 11.74 19.51
N LEU A 283 7.02 12.29 18.29
CA LEU A 283 6.04 13.30 17.90
C LEU A 283 4.62 12.75 17.81
N VAL A 284 4.46 11.54 17.26
CA VAL A 284 3.16 10.84 17.21
C VAL A 284 2.63 10.59 18.62
N LYS A 285 3.50 10.18 19.56
CA LYS A 285 3.15 10.02 20.98
C LYS A 285 2.76 11.35 21.64
N ALA A 286 3.50 12.42 21.35
CA ALA A 286 3.29 13.71 21.97
C ALA A 286 2.03 14.43 21.44
N ASN A 287 1.61 14.12 20.21
CA ASN A 287 0.50 14.77 19.51
C ASN A 287 -0.46 13.70 18.99
N PRO A 288 -1.25 13.07 19.87
CA PRO A 288 -2.09 11.94 19.48
C PRO A 288 -3.17 12.36 18.49
N VAL A 289 -3.44 11.46 17.54
CA VAL A 289 -4.49 11.64 16.53
C VAL A 289 -5.88 11.56 17.17
N THR A 290 -6.73 12.54 16.89
CA THR A 290 -8.06 12.65 17.50
C THR A 290 -9.19 12.18 16.59
N GLU A 291 -9.08 12.38 15.29
CA GLU A 291 -10.11 12.02 14.32
C GLU A 291 -10.24 10.49 14.18
N VAL A 292 -11.48 9.99 14.18
CA VAL A 292 -11.78 8.55 14.19
C VAL A 292 -11.16 7.85 12.99
N LYS A 293 -11.34 8.43 11.81
CA LYS A 293 -10.80 7.94 10.53
C LYS A 293 -9.27 7.81 10.53
N ASP A 294 -8.58 8.66 11.29
CA ASP A 294 -7.12 8.77 11.25
C ASP A 294 -6.46 7.90 12.33
N LYS A 295 -7.14 7.70 13.47
CA LYS A 295 -6.69 6.82 14.56
C LYS A 295 -6.36 5.41 14.07
N GLY A 296 -7.20 4.87 13.19
CA GLY A 296 -7.00 3.52 12.64
C GLY A 296 -5.65 3.38 11.93
N LEU A 297 -5.30 4.34 11.09
CA LEU A 297 -4.03 4.34 10.37
C LEU A 297 -2.83 4.72 11.26
N ALA A 298 -3.04 5.52 12.31
CA ALA A 298 -2.01 5.76 13.31
C ALA A 298 -1.62 4.48 14.07
N ILE A 299 -2.58 3.58 14.34
CA ILE A 299 -2.28 2.26 14.90
C ILE A 299 -1.47 1.42 13.91
N VAL A 300 -1.82 1.41 12.62
CA VAL A 300 -1.05 0.73 11.57
C VAL A 300 0.40 1.22 11.55
N ALA A 301 0.61 2.54 11.63
CA ALA A 301 1.93 3.15 11.68
C ALA A 301 2.78 2.64 12.86
N LEU A 302 2.18 2.56 14.06
CA LEU A 302 2.83 2.05 15.26
C LEU A 302 3.19 0.56 15.16
N THR A 303 2.35 -0.23 14.49
CA THR A 303 2.63 -1.64 14.23
C THR A 303 3.81 -1.81 13.27
N TRP A 304 3.87 -1.02 12.19
CA TRP A 304 5.03 -0.97 11.31
C TRP A 304 6.31 -0.53 12.04
N TYR A 305 6.21 0.47 12.91
CA TYR A 305 7.33 0.91 13.74
C TYR A 305 7.87 -0.23 14.62
N ALA A 306 6.97 -0.96 15.29
CA ALA A 306 7.34 -2.12 16.11
C ALA A 306 8.10 -3.18 15.30
N ALA A 307 7.61 -3.53 14.12
CA ALA A 307 8.20 -4.56 13.29
C ALA A 307 9.54 -4.16 12.64
N ALA A 308 9.67 -2.89 12.27
CA ALA A 308 10.91 -2.33 11.76
C ALA A 308 12.02 -2.37 12.83
N MET A 309 11.69 -1.98 14.07
CA MET A 309 12.61 -2.02 15.21
C MET A 309 12.91 -3.45 15.71
N GLY A 310 12.02 -4.41 15.47
CA GLY A 310 12.18 -5.80 15.91
C GLY A 310 12.38 -5.91 17.42
N GLU A 311 13.42 -6.64 17.86
CA GLU A 311 13.71 -6.82 19.29
C GLU A 311 14.04 -5.52 20.04
N GLN A 312 14.39 -4.44 19.33
CA GLN A 312 14.71 -3.14 19.92
C GLN A 312 13.47 -2.25 20.10
N ALA A 313 12.30 -2.71 19.67
CA ALA A 313 11.07 -1.94 19.77
C ALA A 313 10.72 -1.63 21.24
N PRO A 314 10.38 -0.36 21.59
CA PRO A 314 9.88 -0.01 22.91
C PRO A 314 8.43 -0.49 23.09
N MET A 315 8.22 -1.80 23.11
CA MET A 315 6.90 -2.45 23.03
C MET A 315 5.92 -1.98 24.11
N ALA A 316 6.39 -1.59 25.29
CA ALA A 316 5.54 -1.05 26.35
C ALA A 316 4.92 0.29 25.93
N ASP A 317 5.72 1.20 25.38
CA ASP A 317 5.29 2.52 24.91
C ASP A 317 4.36 2.36 23.69
N ILE A 318 4.75 1.51 22.74
CA ILE A 318 3.96 1.26 21.52
C ILE A 318 2.59 0.68 21.91
N THR A 319 2.57 -0.35 22.78
CA THR A 319 1.31 -0.97 23.22
C THR A 319 0.44 0.03 23.95
N GLN A 320 1.00 0.85 24.83
CA GLN A 320 0.25 1.88 25.55
C GLN A 320 -0.38 2.89 24.59
N GLU A 321 0.35 3.31 23.55
CA GLU A 321 -0.18 4.27 22.58
C GLU A 321 -1.24 3.65 21.66
N VAL A 322 -1.05 2.40 21.23
CA VAL A 322 -2.10 1.65 20.51
C VAL A 322 -3.35 1.50 21.36
N GLU A 323 -3.23 1.19 22.66
CA GLU A 323 -4.35 1.13 23.58
C GLU A 323 -5.05 2.50 23.70
N ASN A 324 -4.30 3.61 23.75
CA ASN A 324 -4.86 4.97 23.80
C ASN A 324 -5.62 5.34 22.52
N LEU A 325 -5.06 5.07 21.35
CA LEU A 325 -5.69 5.36 20.05
C LEU A 325 -6.95 4.51 19.85
N ALA A 326 -6.92 3.24 20.28
CA ALA A 326 -8.06 2.33 20.19
C ALA A 326 -9.23 2.75 21.11
N LEU A 327 -9.03 3.65 22.08
CA LEU A 327 -10.12 4.15 22.91
C LEU A 327 -11.17 4.87 22.05
N GLY A 328 -12.41 4.40 22.18
CA GLY A 328 -13.58 4.94 21.50
C GLY A 328 -13.88 4.28 20.15
N LEU A 329 -12.91 3.60 19.53
CA LEU A 329 -13.16 2.87 18.28
C LEU A 329 -14.21 1.77 18.51
N GLY A 330 -15.10 1.59 17.53
CA GLY A 330 -16.24 0.68 17.57
C GLY A 330 -17.50 1.23 18.22
N ASN A 331 -17.57 2.53 18.53
CA ASN A 331 -18.74 3.16 19.15
C ASN A 331 -19.12 4.52 18.57
N VAL A 332 -18.27 5.11 17.73
CA VAL A 332 -18.36 6.51 17.30
C VAL A 332 -18.42 6.68 15.78
N GLU A 333 -18.21 5.58 15.05
CA GLU A 333 -18.12 5.53 13.60
C GLU A 333 -19.51 5.72 12.99
N THR A 334 -19.67 6.81 12.25
CA THR A 334 -20.93 7.15 11.57
C THR A 334 -20.89 6.83 10.09
N THR A 335 -19.71 6.89 9.48
CA THR A 335 -19.50 6.68 8.04
C THR A 335 -18.91 5.30 7.72
N ALA A 336 -19.01 4.85 6.47
CA ALA A 336 -18.32 3.66 5.98
C ALA A 336 -16.79 3.78 6.13
N PHE A 337 -16.24 4.98 5.93
CA PHE A 337 -14.80 5.21 5.94
C PHE A 337 -14.22 5.19 7.36
N GLU A 338 -14.94 5.72 8.34
CA GLU A 338 -14.57 5.60 9.76
C GLU A 338 -14.62 4.15 10.23
N LYS A 339 -15.64 3.38 9.80
CA LYS A 339 -15.74 1.95 10.09
C LYS A 339 -14.57 1.19 9.49
N ALA A 340 -14.28 1.42 8.21
CA ALA A 340 -13.17 0.79 7.51
C ALA A 340 -11.81 1.11 8.17
N ALA A 341 -11.53 2.38 8.47
CA ALA A 341 -10.32 2.76 9.19
C ALA A 341 -10.19 2.07 10.55
N SER A 342 -11.29 2.00 11.30
CA SER A 342 -11.34 1.41 12.63
C SER A 342 -11.16 -0.11 12.60
N ILE A 343 -11.75 -0.80 11.63
CA ILE A 343 -11.52 -2.24 11.40
C ILE A 343 -10.02 -2.51 11.25
N ARG A 344 -9.34 -1.72 10.40
CA ARG A 344 -7.89 -1.88 10.19
C ARG A 344 -7.09 -1.68 11.47
N GLY A 345 -7.30 -0.54 12.13
CA GLY A 345 -6.59 -0.22 13.36
C GLY A 345 -6.83 -1.25 14.47
N LEU A 346 -8.06 -1.75 14.61
CA LEU A 346 -8.40 -2.73 15.64
C LEU A 346 -7.82 -4.13 15.35
N ILE A 347 -7.77 -4.56 14.08
CA ILE A 347 -7.12 -5.81 13.72
C ILE A 347 -5.62 -5.72 13.97
N GLU A 348 -4.96 -4.62 13.62
CA GLU A 348 -3.55 -4.43 13.92
C GLU A 348 -3.27 -4.29 15.42
N ALA A 349 -4.16 -3.61 16.17
CA ALA A 349 -4.07 -3.56 17.63
C ALA A 349 -4.18 -4.97 18.24
N TRP A 350 -5.07 -5.81 17.72
CA TRP A 350 -5.16 -7.21 18.14
C TRP A 350 -3.89 -7.99 17.80
N ARG A 351 -3.36 -7.87 16.58
CA ARG A 351 -2.13 -8.57 16.16
C ARG A 351 -0.93 -8.19 17.02
N LEU A 352 -0.82 -6.92 17.38
CA LEU A 352 0.28 -6.40 18.20
C LEU A 352 0.15 -6.81 19.67
N THR A 353 -1.06 -6.75 20.24
CA THR A 353 -1.27 -6.88 21.69
C THR A 353 -1.79 -8.26 22.13
N GLY A 354 -2.34 -9.03 21.21
CA GLY A 354 -3.08 -10.27 21.47
C GLY A 354 -4.45 -10.05 22.15
N ASN A 355 -4.90 -8.81 22.32
CA ASN A 355 -6.17 -8.53 23.00
C ASN A 355 -7.37 -8.81 22.08
N ILE A 356 -8.05 -9.93 22.35
CA ILE A 356 -9.18 -10.41 21.55
C ILE A 356 -10.36 -9.43 21.48
N LYS A 357 -10.48 -8.50 22.44
CA LYS A 357 -11.52 -7.46 22.41
C LYS A 357 -11.44 -6.64 21.12
N TYR A 358 -10.23 -6.29 20.67
CA TYR A 358 -10.07 -5.49 19.45
C TYR A 358 -10.52 -6.26 18.21
N LEU A 359 -10.19 -7.55 18.12
CA LEU A 359 -10.68 -8.41 17.04
C LEU A 359 -12.21 -8.49 17.04
N ASN A 360 -12.84 -8.75 18.20
CA ASN A 360 -14.30 -8.82 18.28
C ASN A 360 -14.96 -7.51 17.86
N THR A 361 -14.44 -6.36 18.34
CA THR A 361 -14.95 -5.05 17.93
C THR A 361 -14.78 -4.79 16.43
N ALA A 362 -13.66 -5.22 15.83
CA ALA A 362 -13.47 -5.11 14.38
C ALA A 362 -14.49 -5.97 13.61
N LEU A 363 -14.80 -7.18 14.08
CA LEU A 363 -15.79 -8.06 13.46
C LEU A 363 -17.22 -7.52 13.61
N ASP A 364 -17.55 -6.87 14.73
CA ASP A 364 -18.83 -6.18 14.91
C ASP A 364 -18.94 -4.99 13.94
N LEU A 365 -17.86 -4.21 13.79
CA LEU A 365 -17.79 -3.11 12.81
C LEU A 365 -17.87 -3.60 11.36
N TRP A 366 -17.36 -4.79 11.06
CA TRP A 366 -17.53 -5.42 9.74
C TRP A 366 -19.02 -5.67 9.45
N ASP A 367 -19.77 -6.22 10.40
CA ASP A 367 -21.21 -6.44 10.24
C ASP A 367 -21.95 -5.10 10.01
N GLU A 368 -21.52 -4.02 10.66
CA GLU A 368 -22.06 -2.67 10.42
C GLU A 368 -21.67 -2.07 9.06
N LEU A 369 -20.44 -2.32 8.60
CA LEU A 369 -19.98 -1.88 7.27
C LEU A 369 -20.73 -2.64 6.16
N GLU A 370 -20.91 -3.95 6.31
CA GLU A 370 -21.70 -4.75 5.37
C GLU A 370 -23.17 -4.31 5.31
N ALA A 371 -23.73 -3.78 6.40
CA ALA A 371 -25.06 -3.19 6.38
C ALA A 371 -25.17 -1.92 5.52
N LEU A 372 -24.05 -1.30 5.15
CA LEU A 372 -23.98 -0.16 4.21
C LEU A 372 -23.76 -0.61 2.76
N TRP A 373 -23.56 -1.90 2.49
CA TRP A 373 -23.35 -2.36 1.12
C TRP A 373 -24.61 -2.17 0.26
N ASP A 374 -24.43 -1.50 -0.88
CA ASP A 374 -25.42 -1.27 -1.91
C ASP A 374 -25.13 -2.22 -3.09
N GLU A 375 -25.94 -3.27 -3.21
CA GLU A 375 -25.78 -4.30 -4.23
C GLU A 375 -25.97 -3.77 -5.66
N ASP A 376 -26.83 -2.77 -5.85
CA ASP A 376 -27.12 -2.21 -7.18
C ASP A 376 -25.96 -1.31 -7.65
N ALA A 377 -25.37 -0.56 -6.72
CA ALA A 377 -24.22 0.29 -6.99
C ALA A 377 -22.88 -0.46 -6.93
N GLN A 378 -22.86 -1.68 -6.38
CA GLN A 378 -21.64 -2.45 -6.04
C GLN A 378 -20.63 -1.59 -5.26
N THR A 379 -21.13 -0.90 -4.24
CA THR A 379 -20.35 0.02 -3.41
C THR A 379 -20.92 0.10 -1.99
N TYR A 380 -20.20 0.74 -1.08
CA TYR A 380 -20.74 1.05 0.25
C TYR A 380 -21.42 2.43 0.22
N ALA A 381 -22.62 2.53 0.79
CA ALA A 381 -23.19 3.83 1.13
C ALA A 381 -22.26 4.57 2.10
N THR A 382 -22.03 5.87 1.88
CA THR A 382 -21.11 6.64 2.73
C THR A 382 -21.56 6.69 4.19
N GLU A 383 -22.87 6.69 4.42
CA GLU A 383 -23.52 6.61 5.72
C GLU A 383 -24.93 6.01 5.56
N ALA A 384 -25.54 5.60 6.67
CA ALA A 384 -26.87 5.01 6.66
C ALA A 384 -27.92 6.03 6.14
N GLY A 385 -28.65 5.64 5.09
CA GLY A 385 -29.70 6.49 4.49
C GLY A 385 -29.19 7.57 3.54
N ALA A 386 -27.90 7.60 3.22
CA ALA A 386 -27.36 8.48 2.19
C ALA A 386 -28.05 8.22 0.83
N THR A 387 -28.31 9.30 0.09
CA THR A 387 -28.83 9.23 -1.30
C THR A 387 -27.76 9.58 -2.33
N THR A 388 -26.58 10.00 -1.86
CA THR A 388 -25.42 10.24 -2.69
C THR A 388 -24.20 9.70 -1.97
N TYR A 389 -23.42 8.87 -2.65
CA TYR A 389 -22.19 8.30 -2.10
C TYR A 389 -21.00 8.97 -2.76
N THR A 390 -20.08 9.55 -1.99
CA THR A 390 -18.92 10.27 -2.51
C THR A 390 -17.64 9.57 -2.11
N TYR A 391 -16.75 9.37 -3.08
CA TYR A 391 -15.49 8.67 -2.89
C TYR A 391 -14.33 9.53 -3.38
N THR A 392 -13.30 9.62 -2.56
CA THR A 392 -11.93 10.00 -2.96
C THR A 392 -11.06 8.76 -3.06
N PRO A 393 -9.90 8.82 -3.73
CA PRO A 393 -8.96 7.70 -3.74
C PRO A 393 -8.55 7.27 -2.33
N TRP A 394 -8.46 8.21 -1.38
CA TRP A 394 -8.16 7.87 0.00
C TRP A 394 -9.23 6.99 0.64
N ASP A 395 -10.50 7.31 0.40
CA ASP A 395 -11.64 6.54 0.93
C ASP A 395 -11.68 5.12 0.37
N THR A 396 -11.38 4.99 -0.93
CA THR A 396 -11.24 3.68 -1.59
C THR A 396 -10.09 2.86 -1.00
N GLY A 397 -8.94 3.50 -0.70
CA GLY A 397 -7.86 2.84 0.02
C GLY A 397 -8.27 2.33 1.40
N LEU A 398 -9.06 3.09 2.15
CA LEU A 398 -9.59 2.65 3.44
C LEU A 398 -10.47 1.40 3.32
N ILE A 399 -11.39 1.37 2.35
CA ILE A 399 -12.27 0.22 2.10
C ILE A 399 -11.45 -1.01 1.70
N ILE A 400 -10.56 -0.89 0.71
CA ILE A 400 -9.73 -2.01 0.25
C ILE A 400 -8.87 -2.55 1.41
N GLY A 401 -8.27 -1.67 2.20
CA GLY A 401 -7.45 -2.09 3.32
C GLY A 401 -8.26 -2.78 4.42
N ALA A 402 -9.48 -2.32 4.72
CA ALA A 402 -10.36 -2.99 5.67
C ALA A 402 -10.76 -4.40 5.19
N LEU A 403 -11.06 -4.55 3.90
CA LEU A 403 -11.33 -5.85 3.29
C LEU A 403 -10.11 -6.78 3.40
N SER A 404 -8.91 -6.26 3.12
CA SER A 404 -7.66 -7.02 3.23
C SER A 404 -7.39 -7.46 4.67
N GLU A 405 -7.66 -6.60 5.67
CA GLU A 405 -7.48 -6.96 7.09
C GLU A 405 -8.45 -8.04 7.54
N ILE A 406 -9.70 -7.99 7.07
CA ILE A 406 -10.68 -9.04 7.36
C ILE A 406 -10.26 -10.37 6.73
N ILE A 407 -9.75 -10.35 5.50
CA ILE A 407 -9.19 -11.55 4.83
C ILE A 407 -8.06 -12.13 5.68
N VAL A 408 -7.07 -11.31 6.08
CA VAL A 408 -5.95 -11.77 6.92
C VAL A 408 -6.42 -12.29 8.27
N ALA A 409 -7.35 -11.61 8.92
CA ALA A 409 -7.90 -12.05 10.19
C ALA A 409 -8.66 -13.38 10.07
N SER A 410 -9.29 -13.64 8.92
CA SER A 410 -10.05 -14.87 8.67
C SER A 410 -9.18 -16.14 8.64
N ASP A 411 -7.89 -16.01 8.33
CA ASP A 411 -6.92 -17.12 8.39
C ASP A 411 -6.63 -17.56 9.84
N ASN A 412 -7.02 -16.75 10.84
CA ASN A 412 -6.91 -17.16 12.22
C ASN A 412 -7.98 -18.23 12.55
N PRO A 413 -7.59 -19.41 13.08
CA PRO A 413 -8.54 -20.47 13.41
C PRO A 413 -9.65 -20.04 14.37
N LEU A 414 -9.40 -19.06 15.25
CA LEU A 414 -10.42 -18.54 16.16
C LEU A 414 -11.53 -17.80 15.41
N VAL A 415 -11.19 -17.08 14.34
CA VAL A 415 -12.18 -16.38 13.50
C VAL A 415 -12.98 -17.40 12.71
N GLY A 416 -12.32 -18.37 12.06
CA GLY A 416 -12.99 -19.42 11.29
C GLY A 416 -13.97 -20.28 12.10
N LEU A 417 -13.76 -20.41 13.42
CA LEU A 417 -14.71 -21.11 14.32
C LEU A 417 -16.00 -20.31 14.59
N VAL A 418 -15.97 -18.99 14.41
CA VAL A 418 -17.09 -18.08 14.72
C VAL A 418 -17.75 -17.55 13.45
N ARG A 419 -16.99 -17.41 12.36
CA ARG A 419 -17.38 -16.82 11.08
C ARG A 419 -16.73 -17.59 9.92
N GLU A 420 -17.29 -18.76 9.59
CA GLU A 420 -16.69 -19.74 8.65
C GLU A 420 -16.41 -19.18 7.24
N ASP A 421 -17.15 -18.17 6.79
CA ASP A 421 -17.10 -17.66 5.40
C ASP A 421 -16.65 -16.18 5.27
N ILE A 422 -16.18 -15.54 6.34
CA ILE A 422 -15.93 -14.08 6.32
C ILE A 422 -14.82 -13.67 5.35
N GLY A 423 -13.78 -14.50 5.19
CA GLY A 423 -12.71 -14.28 4.21
C GLY A 423 -13.20 -14.37 2.77
N GLU A 424 -14.08 -15.34 2.48
CA GLU A 424 -14.72 -15.47 1.16
C GLU A 424 -15.63 -14.28 0.87
N GLN A 425 -16.42 -13.85 1.86
CA GLN A 425 -17.28 -12.67 1.74
C GLN A 425 -16.45 -11.41 1.44
N ALA A 426 -15.40 -11.13 2.22
CA ALA A 426 -14.54 -9.97 2.01
C ALA A 426 -13.83 -10.01 0.64
N THR A 427 -13.41 -11.19 0.19
CA THR A 427 -12.81 -11.37 -1.15
C THR A 427 -13.81 -11.07 -2.26
N ASN A 428 -15.06 -11.55 -2.14
CA ASN A 428 -16.12 -11.25 -3.11
C ASN A 428 -16.47 -9.76 -3.12
N ARG A 429 -16.57 -9.13 -1.94
CA ARG A 429 -16.80 -7.68 -1.80
C ARG A 429 -15.69 -6.87 -2.45
N PHE A 430 -14.44 -7.28 -2.32
CA PHE A 430 -13.34 -6.64 -3.04
C PHE A 430 -13.54 -6.70 -4.56
N MET A 431 -13.88 -7.87 -5.12
CA MET A 431 -14.13 -7.99 -6.56
C MET A 431 -15.30 -7.13 -7.03
N ASP A 432 -16.42 -7.14 -6.31
CA ASP A 432 -17.60 -6.34 -6.65
C ASP A 432 -17.31 -4.84 -6.53
N PHE A 433 -16.63 -4.42 -5.46
CA PHE A 433 -16.26 -3.02 -5.25
C PHE A 433 -15.27 -2.53 -6.32
N PHE A 434 -14.31 -3.37 -6.70
CA PHE A 434 -13.37 -3.07 -7.77
C PHE A 434 -14.09 -2.89 -9.12
N ASP A 435 -14.96 -3.83 -9.47
CA ASP A 435 -15.69 -3.81 -10.75
C ASP A 435 -16.67 -2.62 -10.82
N GLY A 436 -17.44 -2.37 -9.76
CA GLY A 436 -18.47 -1.33 -9.74
C GLY A 436 -17.95 0.07 -9.42
N THR A 437 -17.23 0.21 -8.30
CA THR A 437 -16.79 1.51 -7.78
C THR A 437 -15.52 2.02 -8.44
N ILE A 438 -14.59 1.15 -8.82
CA ILE A 438 -13.28 1.58 -9.36
C ILE A 438 -13.34 1.61 -10.88
N MET A 439 -13.71 0.49 -11.50
CA MET A 439 -13.72 0.37 -12.96
C MET A 439 -15.02 0.90 -13.59
N GLY A 440 -16.18 0.64 -12.97
CA GLY A 440 -17.50 0.93 -13.53
C GLY A 440 -18.01 2.37 -13.35
N SER A 441 -17.38 3.15 -12.47
CA SER A 441 -17.87 4.48 -12.05
C SER A 441 -17.28 5.67 -12.82
N GLY A 442 -16.29 5.42 -13.69
CA GLY A 442 -15.46 6.48 -14.25
C GLY A 442 -14.41 7.02 -13.27
N PHE A 443 -14.16 6.33 -12.14
CA PHE A 443 -13.08 6.72 -11.23
C PHE A 443 -11.70 6.66 -11.88
N VAL A 444 -11.55 5.75 -12.83
CA VAL A 444 -10.32 5.57 -13.58
C VAL A 444 -10.46 6.28 -14.93
N HIS A 445 -9.61 7.28 -15.16
CA HIS A 445 -9.49 8.01 -16.42
C HIS A 445 -8.20 7.63 -17.13
N ALA A 446 -8.25 7.29 -18.42
CA ALA A 446 -7.05 7.17 -19.24
C ALA A 446 -6.62 8.58 -19.72
N PRO A 447 -5.56 9.20 -19.17
CA PRO A 447 -5.14 10.53 -19.61
C PRO A 447 -4.56 10.53 -21.03
N VAL A 448 -4.14 9.36 -21.52
CA VAL A 448 -3.54 9.16 -22.85
C VAL A 448 -4.02 7.82 -23.39
N PRO A 449 -4.38 7.70 -24.68
CA PRO A 449 -4.59 6.41 -25.31
C PRO A 449 -3.24 5.73 -25.53
N THR A 450 -2.67 5.17 -24.46
CA THR A 450 -1.59 4.19 -24.57
C THR A 450 -2.27 2.82 -24.54
N PRO A 451 -2.04 1.94 -25.53
CA PRO A 451 -2.60 0.62 -25.44
C PRO A 451 -2.04 -0.10 -24.18
N GLY A 452 -2.86 -0.94 -23.54
CA GLY A 452 -2.47 -1.67 -22.32
C GLY A 452 -2.45 -0.89 -20.99
N ARG A 453 -2.95 0.36 -20.90
CA ARG A 453 -3.10 1.07 -19.60
C ARG A 453 -4.51 1.00 -19.04
N THR A 454 -4.60 0.88 -17.71
CA THR A 454 -5.85 0.86 -16.95
C THR A 454 -6.35 2.27 -16.69
N GLY A 455 -5.44 3.23 -16.45
CA GLY A 455 -5.73 4.66 -16.26
C GLY A 455 -5.31 5.20 -14.88
N LEU A 456 -5.67 6.44 -14.58
CA LEU A 456 -5.40 7.13 -13.32
C LEU A 456 -6.67 7.32 -12.52
N LEU A 457 -6.56 7.23 -11.19
CA LEU A 457 -7.65 7.59 -10.30
C LEU A 457 -7.86 9.11 -10.33
N VAL A 458 -9.10 9.52 -10.57
CA VAL A 458 -9.52 10.91 -10.40
C VAL A 458 -9.73 11.24 -8.93
N SER A 459 -9.74 12.51 -8.57
CA SER A 459 -9.75 12.94 -7.16
C SER A 459 -11.09 12.73 -6.47
N ASN A 460 -12.20 12.76 -7.21
CA ASN A 460 -13.52 12.65 -6.61
C ASN A 460 -14.60 12.14 -7.58
N ILE A 461 -15.39 11.18 -7.13
CA ILE A 461 -16.60 10.69 -7.79
C ILE A 461 -17.79 10.68 -6.83
N SER A 462 -19.02 10.73 -7.37
CA SER A 462 -20.23 10.48 -6.62
C SER A 462 -21.21 9.57 -7.35
N TYR A 463 -21.91 8.72 -6.60
CA TYR A 463 -23.06 7.94 -7.06
C TYR A 463 -24.36 8.55 -6.54
N ASP A 464 -25.36 8.75 -7.40
CA ASP A 464 -26.70 9.19 -7.02
C ASP A 464 -27.68 8.01 -7.07
N THR A 465 -28.22 7.61 -5.92
CA THR A 465 -29.09 6.43 -5.80
C THR A 465 -30.43 6.61 -6.50
N SER A 466 -30.88 7.84 -6.72
CA SER A 466 -32.15 8.12 -7.39
C SER A 466 -32.06 7.93 -8.90
N SER A 467 -30.90 8.22 -9.49
CA SER A 467 -30.65 8.12 -10.92
C SER A 467 -29.88 6.85 -11.30
N GLY A 468 -29.21 6.22 -10.35
CA GLY A 468 -28.37 5.04 -10.54
C GLY A 468 -27.07 5.33 -11.29
N ASN A 469 -26.62 6.59 -11.31
CA ASN A 469 -25.47 7.03 -12.12
C ASN A 469 -24.31 7.52 -11.26
N TRP A 470 -23.11 7.22 -11.74
CA TRP A 470 -21.87 7.81 -11.29
C TRP A 470 -21.59 9.14 -12.00
N THR A 471 -20.97 10.08 -11.28
CA THR A 471 -20.50 11.36 -11.77
C THR A 471 -19.07 11.59 -11.30
N VAL A 472 -18.19 12.02 -12.22
CA VAL A 472 -16.85 12.52 -11.88
C VAL A 472 -16.98 13.98 -11.48
N ASN A 473 -16.71 14.29 -10.21
CA ASN A 473 -16.83 15.65 -9.69
C ASN A 473 -15.51 16.43 -9.82
N ASP A 474 -14.38 15.73 -9.71
CA ASP A 474 -13.05 16.30 -9.90
C ASP A 474 -12.15 15.29 -10.61
N SER A 475 -11.75 15.63 -11.85
CA SER A 475 -10.92 14.80 -12.72
C SER A 475 -9.42 14.93 -12.45
N ARG A 476 -8.99 15.79 -11.52
CA ARG A 476 -7.56 15.94 -11.18
C ARG A 476 -7.02 14.66 -10.56
N TYR A 477 -5.72 14.47 -10.68
CA TYR A 477 -4.99 13.45 -9.93
C TYR A 477 -4.59 14.02 -8.56
N SER A 478 -4.85 13.28 -7.47
CA SER A 478 -4.45 13.64 -6.10
C SER A 478 -3.40 12.66 -5.59
N THR A 479 -2.18 13.12 -5.31
CA THR A 479 -1.02 12.27 -5.03
C THR A 479 -1.21 11.36 -3.82
N ALA A 480 -1.39 11.90 -2.61
CA ALA A 480 -1.54 11.08 -1.40
C ALA A 480 -2.67 10.05 -1.52
N GLY A 481 -3.86 10.48 -1.93
CA GLY A 481 -5.03 9.60 -2.11
C GLY A 481 -4.78 8.50 -3.13
N SER A 482 -4.31 8.85 -4.34
CA SER A 482 -4.13 7.88 -5.41
C SER A 482 -2.99 6.92 -5.13
N GLN A 483 -1.89 7.37 -4.51
CA GLN A 483 -0.81 6.48 -4.09
C GLN A 483 -1.26 5.53 -2.98
N TYR A 484 -2.05 6.03 -2.01
CA TYR A 484 -2.58 5.20 -0.94
C TYR A 484 -3.50 4.09 -1.49
N ALA A 485 -4.50 4.43 -2.32
CA ALA A 485 -5.34 3.42 -2.98
C ALA A 485 -4.51 2.43 -3.81
N ALA A 486 -3.52 2.92 -4.55
CA ALA A 486 -2.63 2.08 -5.34
C ALA A 486 -1.80 1.12 -4.47
N ASN A 487 -1.38 1.54 -3.27
CA ASN A 487 -0.69 0.66 -2.32
C ASN A 487 -1.62 -0.44 -1.80
N GLU A 488 -2.86 -0.08 -1.45
CA GLU A 488 -3.85 -1.07 -1.01
C GLU A 488 -4.18 -2.10 -2.09
N MET A 489 -4.20 -1.69 -3.36
CA MET A 489 -4.39 -2.61 -4.48
C MET A 489 -3.27 -3.64 -4.64
N ILE A 490 -2.00 -3.21 -4.52
CA ILE A 490 -0.86 -4.14 -4.62
C ILE A 490 -0.77 -5.03 -3.38
N TRP A 491 -1.15 -4.51 -2.21
CA TRP A 491 -1.23 -5.29 -0.97
C TRP A 491 -2.34 -6.32 -1.00
N MET A 492 -3.52 -5.98 -1.52
CA MET A 492 -4.61 -6.93 -1.71
C MET A 492 -4.17 -8.11 -2.59
N GLU A 493 -3.42 -7.84 -3.66
CA GLU A 493 -2.83 -8.89 -4.48
C GLU A 493 -1.90 -9.80 -3.69
N GLY A 494 -1.01 -9.21 -2.89
CA GLY A 494 -0.10 -9.98 -2.06
C GLY A 494 -0.78 -10.70 -0.89
N THR A 495 -1.86 -10.17 -0.32
CA THR A 495 -2.68 -10.83 0.71
C THR A 495 -3.33 -12.10 0.13
N LEU A 496 -3.94 -11.99 -1.05
CA LEU A 496 -4.67 -13.11 -1.67
C LEU A 496 -3.77 -14.12 -2.38
N GLN A 497 -2.55 -13.72 -2.75
CA GLN A 497 -1.60 -14.57 -3.48
C GLN A 497 -0.32 -14.91 -2.70
N GLY A 498 -0.19 -14.44 -1.45
CA GLY A 498 0.91 -14.77 -0.54
C GLY A 498 2.27 -14.18 -0.93
N ARG A 499 2.30 -12.97 -1.52
CA ARG A 499 3.54 -12.34 -2.02
C ARG A 499 4.02 -11.17 -1.15
N LEU A 500 3.33 -10.04 -1.24
CA LEU A 500 3.65 -8.78 -0.58
C LEU A 500 2.43 -8.26 0.19
N THR A 501 2.42 -8.48 1.50
CA THR A 501 1.37 -7.96 2.36
C THR A 501 1.67 -6.51 2.74
N GLY A 502 0.63 -5.68 2.84
CA GLY A 502 0.70 -4.33 3.45
C GLY A 502 0.91 -4.34 4.96
N TYR A 503 1.34 -5.48 5.48
CA TYR A 503 1.41 -5.82 6.87
C TYR A 503 2.80 -6.32 7.20
N PRO A 504 3.39 -5.85 8.29
CA PRO A 504 4.66 -6.36 8.72
C PRO A 504 4.48 -7.70 9.46
N GLU A 505 5.51 -8.53 9.41
CA GLU A 505 5.62 -9.63 10.36
C GLU A 505 5.96 -9.07 11.75
N ILE A 506 5.06 -9.27 12.71
CA ILE A 506 5.28 -8.88 14.10
C ILE A 506 5.85 -10.08 14.84
N THR A 507 7.05 -9.94 15.41
CA THR A 507 7.50 -10.86 16.46
C THR A 507 6.58 -10.64 17.66
N ALA A 508 5.56 -11.49 17.80
CA ALA A 508 4.48 -11.31 18.77
C ALA A 508 5.03 -10.94 20.16
N ALA A 509 4.42 -9.93 20.79
CA ALA A 509 4.62 -9.72 22.22
C ALA A 509 4.27 -11.04 22.94
N PRO A 510 5.02 -11.46 23.98
CA PRO A 510 4.67 -12.66 24.73
C PRO A 510 3.22 -12.52 25.19
N PRO A 511 2.37 -13.55 25.02
CA PRO A 511 0.95 -13.45 25.29
C PRO A 511 0.75 -12.94 26.72
N ARG A 512 0.11 -11.77 26.88
CA ARG A 512 -0.34 -11.33 28.19
C ARG A 512 -1.28 -12.41 28.70
N THR A 513 -1.00 -12.95 29.88
CA THR A 513 -1.91 -13.87 30.55
C THR A 513 -3.25 -13.16 30.69
N PRO A 514 -4.35 -13.67 30.09
CA PRO A 514 -5.63 -12.98 30.18
C PRO A 514 -5.99 -12.81 31.64
N SER A 515 -6.29 -11.57 32.04
CA SER A 515 -6.78 -11.31 33.37
C SER A 515 -8.22 -11.82 33.46
N VAL A 516 -8.66 -12.20 34.66
CA VAL A 516 -10.01 -12.77 34.90
C VAL A 516 -11.13 -11.78 34.51
N GLY A 517 -10.80 -10.52 34.20
CA GLY A 517 -11.74 -9.51 33.68
C GLY A 517 -11.83 -9.41 32.15
N ASP A 518 -10.92 -10.03 31.38
CA ASP A 518 -10.84 -9.86 29.91
C ASP A 518 -11.84 -10.76 29.15
N VAL A 519 -12.45 -11.74 29.84
CA VAL A 519 -13.46 -12.62 29.27
C VAL A 519 -14.85 -12.17 29.72
N SER A 520 -15.38 -11.14 29.05
CA SER A 520 -16.81 -10.82 29.14
C SER A 520 -17.61 -11.85 28.32
N ILE A 521 -18.10 -12.89 28.99
CA ILE A 521 -19.11 -13.80 28.41
C ILE A 521 -20.46 -13.09 28.44
N SER A 522 -20.73 -12.22 27.47
CA SER A 522 -22.09 -11.77 27.20
C SER A 522 -22.64 -12.55 26.00
N ASN A 523 -23.61 -13.43 26.30
CA ASN A 523 -24.58 -14.06 25.40
C ASN A 523 -24.09 -14.97 24.25
N TRP A 524 -23.22 -15.94 24.54
CA TRP A 524 -23.03 -17.08 23.63
C TRP A 524 -23.48 -18.39 24.30
N GLY A 525 -24.35 -19.11 23.60
CA GLY A 525 -25.04 -20.30 24.09
C GLY A 525 -24.09 -21.39 24.59
N LEU A 526 -24.53 -22.07 25.66
CA LEU A 526 -23.85 -23.14 26.41
C LEU A 526 -23.28 -24.33 25.59
N ALA A 527 -23.41 -24.36 24.26
CA ALA A 527 -22.90 -25.43 23.40
C ALA A 527 -21.42 -25.26 22.99
N GLY A 528 -20.86 -24.03 22.96
CA GLY A 528 -19.47 -23.80 22.51
C GLY A 528 -18.39 -24.09 23.58
N LEU A 529 -18.76 -24.09 24.86
CA LEU A 529 -17.81 -24.16 25.98
C LEU A 529 -17.15 -25.54 26.17
N ALA A 530 -17.76 -26.62 25.65
CA ALA A 530 -17.17 -27.95 25.75
C ALA A 530 -16.00 -28.17 24.78
N GLY A 531 -15.92 -27.41 23.68
CA GLY A 531 -14.86 -27.55 22.67
C GLY A 531 -13.57 -26.81 23.02
N ILE A 532 -13.67 -25.60 23.59
CA ILE A 532 -12.53 -24.71 23.83
C ILE A 532 -11.64 -25.23 24.99
N GLY A 533 -12.26 -25.82 26.02
CA GLY A 533 -11.52 -26.43 27.14
C GLY A 533 -10.67 -27.64 26.75
N ALA A 534 -11.07 -28.38 25.71
CA ALA A 534 -10.31 -29.53 25.22
C ALA A 534 -9.11 -29.12 24.34
N LEU A 535 -9.21 -28.00 23.62
CA LEU A 535 -8.17 -27.54 22.69
C LEU A 535 -6.96 -26.91 23.41
N LEU A 536 -7.18 -26.15 24.49
CA LEU A 536 -6.11 -25.54 25.28
C LEU A 536 -5.26 -26.59 26.03
N LEU A 537 -5.84 -27.73 26.40
CA LEU A 537 -5.10 -28.86 26.98
C LEU A 537 -4.38 -29.72 25.91
N GLY A 538 -4.88 -29.74 24.68
CA GLY A 538 -4.25 -30.45 23.56
C GLY A 538 -3.03 -29.73 22.97
N ALA A 539 -3.11 -28.41 22.78
CA ALA A 539 -2.05 -27.61 22.15
C ALA A 539 -0.76 -27.54 23.00
N GLY A 540 -0.87 -27.54 24.33
CA GLY A 540 0.29 -27.58 25.24
C GLY A 540 1.10 -28.88 25.15
N SER A 541 0.50 -29.97 24.64
CA SER A 541 1.15 -31.29 24.56
C SER A 541 1.94 -31.51 23.27
N LEU A 542 1.61 -30.79 22.17
CA LEU A 542 2.31 -30.93 20.89
C LEU A 542 3.62 -30.12 20.81
N LEU A 543 3.74 -29.02 21.55
CA LEU A 543 4.94 -28.17 21.55
C LEU A 543 6.12 -28.76 22.35
N LEU A 544 5.89 -29.76 23.20
CA LEU A 544 6.92 -30.45 23.98
C LEU A 544 7.52 -31.69 23.27
N ALA A 545 6.90 -32.18 22.19
CA ALA A 545 7.34 -33.42 21.52
C ALA A 545 8.35 -33.22 20.38
N ARG A 546 8.63 -31.97 19.95
CA ARG A 546 9.47 -31.70 18.76
C ARG A 546 10.93 -31.30 19.06
N ARG A 547 11.41 -31.39 20.31
CA ARG A 547 12.76 -30.94 20.70
C ARG A 547 13.79 -32.02 21.07
N HIS A 548 13.52 -33.30 20.82
CA HIS A 548 14.49 -34.36 21.09
C HIS A 548 14.48 -35.49 20.06
N THR A 549 15.07 -35.29 18.87
CA THR A 549 15.79 -36.35 18.15
C THR A 549 16.67 -35.74 17.06
N ILE A 550 18.00 -35.79 17.23
CA ILE A 550 19.05 -36.03 16.22
C ILE A 550 20.38 -36.04 17.01
N LEU A 551 20.86 -37.24 17.34
CA LEU A 551 22.25 -37.54 17.70
C LEU A 551 22.46 -39.04 17.43
N HIS A 552 23.52 -39.36 16.68
CA HIS A 552 23.94 -40.68 16.17
C HIS A 552 23.01 -41.27 15.10
N SER A 553 23.45 -41.49 13.86
CA SER A 553 24.65 -42.22 13.41
C SER A 553 25.19 -41.74 12.07
#